data_AF-A0A0R1R3P8-F1
#
_entry.id   AF-A0A0R1R3P8-F1
#
_cell.length_a   1.000
_cell.length_b   1.000
_cell.length_c   1.000
_cell.angle_alpha   90.00
_cell.angle_beta   90.00
_cell.angle_gamma   90.00
#
_symmetry.space_group_name_H-M   'P 1'
#
loop_
_entity.id
_entity.type
_entity.pdbx_description
1 polymer ?
#
loop_
_entity_poly.entity_id
_entity_poly.type
_entity_poly.pdbx_seq_one_letter_code
_entity_poly.pdbx_strand_id
1 'polypeptide(L)'
;MTKESIINDATAQRSTDYEAELTRLGKLPVSQLQAGVTSWFKDRQPAHTYEPLIWDTVKDLPENPQLSPDLTSLRQGTETSGQRDLTTVPMKVQMRQIVAMNRRVRAIRIARMDHLGSDQVLVYFHGGAYYGGTPEDVMTAMRYLAEQANCVVYNVDYALAPEQPYPAAILDGLAVIEQLAPKHSQISVSGDSAGASIALAVSQLCRLMGICEIRSHILFYPTLIQGSDHEGPLWDDTKIPVVASQRTALHRFYQLFEQLDTIMSDYYMNHQPYDLTAPLISPFLADPAIFKNTSILIGEFDPFRLQSEAFIDRVGQANDDANYLRYGGLSHAFLNFTGNVPAVQDALKMAAGLI
;
A
#
# COMPACT_ATOMS: atom_id res chain seq x y z
N MET A 1 -18.78 9.83 -19.65
CA MET A 1 -18.19 8.71 -18.91
C MET A 1 -17.66 9.31 -17.61
N THR A 2 -18.08 8.82 -16.44
CA THR A 2 -17.59 9.34 -15.14
C THR A 2 -16.12 8.92 -14.97
N LYS A 3 -15.33 9.64 -14.16
CA LYS A 3 -13.92 9.31 -13.88
C LYS A 3 -13.77 7.88 -13.33
N GLU A 4 -14.75 7.43 -12.55
CA GLU A 4 -14.87 6.06 -12.02
C GLU A 4 -15.02 5.00 -13.12
N SER A 5 -15.82 5.27 -14.15
CA SER A 5 -15.95 4.39 -15.31
C SER A 5 -14.60 4.25 -16.02
N ILE A 6 -13.84 5.33 -16.16
CA ILE A 6 -12.52 5.29 -16.82
C ILE A 6 -11.51 4.47 -16.02
N ILE A 7 -11.47 4.61 -14.70
CA ILE A 7 -10.57 3.83 -13.84
C ILE A 7 -10.93 2.34 -13.90
N ASN A 8 -12.21 1.99 -13.73
CA ASN A 8 -12.66 0.60 -13.80
C ASN A 8 -12.48 -0.02 -15.19
N ASP A 9 -12.65 0.77 -16.26
CA ASP A 9 -12.43 0.32 -17.63
C ASP A 9 -10.92 0.08 -17.91
N ALA A 10 -10.03 0.89 -17.32
CA ALA A 10 -8.59 0.69 -17.43
C ALA A 10 -8.10 -0.51 -16.60
N THR A 11 -8.61 -0.67 -15.37
CA THR A 11 -8.25 -1.79 -14.49
C THR A 11 -8.78 -3.13 -14.98
N ALA A 12 -9.71 -3.19 -15.93
CA ALA A 12 -10.18 -4.43 -16.57
C ALA A 12 -9.37 -4.86 -17.81
N GLN A 13 -8.61 -3.93 -18.40
CA GLN A 13 -7.75 -4.20 -19.56
C GLN A 13 -6.44 -4.88 -19.15
N ARG A 14 -5.69 -5.43 -20.11
CA ARG A 14 -4.38 -6.04 -19.85
C ARG A 14 -3.32 -5.35 -20.71
N SER A 15 -2.20 -4.98 -20.09
CA SER A 15 -1.06 -4.34 -20.76
C SER A 15 -0.61 -5.18 -21.96
N THR A 16 -0.20 -4.49 -23.02
CA THR A 16 0.50 -5.12 -24.15
C THR A 16 1.82 -5.73 -23.69
N ASP A 17 2.28 -6.78 -24.37
CA ASP A 17 3.55 -7.48 -24.10
C ASP A 17 3.76 -7.97 -22.66
N TYR A 18 2.65 -8.24 -21.95
CA TYR A 18 2.63 -8.61 -20.54
C TYR A 18 3.70 -9.63 -20.13
N GLU A 19 3.77 -10.78 -20.81
CA GLU A 19 4.71 -11.85 -20.45
C GLU A 19 6.17 -11.49 -20.72
N ALA A 20 6.42 -10.73 -21.79
CA ALA A 20 7.76 -10.29 -22.15
C ALA A 20 8.29 -9.29 -21.12
N GLU A 21 7.45 -8.32 -20.72
CA GLU A 21 7.80 -7.33 -19.71
C GLU A 21 7.94 -7.96 -18.32
N LEU A 22 7.03 -8.85 -17.92
CA LEU A 22 7.14 -9.60 -16.67
C LEU A 22 8.46 -10.40 -16.61
N THR A 23 8.83 -11.05 -17.72
CA THR A 23 10.11 -11.77 -17.83
C THR A 23 11.31 -10.83 -17.72
N ARG A 24 11.22 -9.63 -18.29
CA ARG A 24 12.30 -8.62 -18.21
C ARG A 24 12.46 -8.12 -16.78
N LEU A 25 11.37 -7.73 -16.12
CA LEU A 25 11.37 -7.21 -14.75
C LEU A 25 11.91 -8.21 -13.73
N GLY A 26 11.60 -9.51 -13.91
CA GLY A 26 12.12 -10.58 -13.06
C GLY A 26 13.62 -10.84 -13.21
N LYS A 27 14.27 -10.28 -14.24
CA LYS A 27 15.73 -10.40 -14.48
C LYS A 27 16.52 -9.16 -14.07
N LEU A 28 15.86 -8.07 -13.66
CA LEU A 28 16.54 -6.86 -13.26
C LEU A 28 17.28 -7.09 -11.93
N PRO A 29 18.59 -6.79 -11.86
CA PRO A 29 19.37 -7.00 -10.65
C PRO A 29 19.06 -5.95 -9.58
N VAL A 30 19.62 -6.15 -8.38
CA VAL A 30 19.76 -5.08 -7.38
C VAL A 30 20.41 -3.87 -8.04
N SER A 31 19.80 -2.71 -7.89
CA SER A 31 20.28 -1.45 -8.47
C SER A 31 21.27 -0.74 -7.56
N GLN A 32 21.05 -0.82 -6.25
CA GLN A 32 21.86 -0.10 -5.26
C GLN A 32 21.88 -0.83 -3.91
N LEU A 33 23.00 -0.75 -3.22
CA LEU A 33 23.20 -1.17 -1.83
C LEU A 33 23.80 0.02 -1.08
N GLN A 34 23.03 0.72 -0.27
CA GLN A 34 23.50 1.91 0.42
C GLN A 34 22.83 2.08 1.78
N ALA A 35 23.63 2.35 2.82
CA ALA A 35 23.17 2.72 4.16
C ALA A 35 22.07 1.78 4.72
N GLY A 36 22.27 0.47 4.58
CA GLY A 36 21.32 -0.54 5.06
C GLY A 36 20.07 -0.73 4.21
N VAL A 37 20.01 -0.11 3.03
CA VAL A 37 18.91 -0.26 2.06
C VAL A 37 19.40 -1.03 0.83
N THR A 38 18.71 -2.11 0.50
CA THR A 38 18.81 -2.77 -0.81
C THR A 38 17.74 -2.22 -1.74
N SER A 39 18.13 -1.61 -2.86
CA SER A 39 17.19 -0.98 -3.78
C SER A 39 17.12 -1.67 -5.15
N TRP A 40 15.91 -1.76 -5.68
CA TRP A 40 15.60 -2.18 -7.05
C TRP A 40 14.86 -1.05 -7.76
N PHE A 41 15.50 -0.45 -8.77
CA PHE A 41 14.88 0.49 -9.67
C PHE A 41 14.45 -0.26 -10.93
N LYS A 42 13.18 -0.68 -10.94
CA LYS A 42 12.59 -1.46 -12.02
C LYS A 42 11.94 -0.53 -13.04
N ASP A 43 12.78 0.26 -13.71
CA ASP A 43 12.33 1.21 -14.72
C ASP A 43 11.69 0.48 -15.92
N ARG A 44 10.62 1.05 -16.46
CA ARG A 44 9.99 0.56 -17.68
C ARG A 44 10.74 1.01 -18.93
N GLN A 45 10.39 0.47 -20.09
CA GLN A 45 10.97 0.88 -21.36
C GLN A 45 9.89 1.48 -22.29
N PRO A 46 10.08 2.72 -22.78
CA PRO A 46 11.13 3.68 -22.41
C PRO A 46 11.02 4.13 -20.93
N ALA A 47 12.14 4.54 -20.33
CA ALA A 47 12.15 5.00 -18.93
C ALA A 47 11.38 6.33 -18.76
N HIS A 48 10.94 6.61 -17.53
CA HIS A 48 10.29 7.88 -17.18
C HIS A 48 9.04 8.20 -18.00
N THR A 49 8.29 7.16 -18.40
CA THR A 49 7.01 7.27 -19.09
C THR A 49 5.96 6.46 -18.36
N TYR A 50 4.71 6.92 -18.27
CA TYR A 50 3.62 6.17 -17.63
C TYR A 50 3.32 4.86 -18.35
N GLU A 51 3.08 3.79 -17.59
CA GLU A 51 2.49 2.56 -18.12
C GLU A 51 1.16 2.91 -18.82
N PRO A 52 0.88 2.37 -20.02
CA PRO A 52 -0.29 2.79 -20.82
C PRO A 52 -1.65 2.77 -20.13
N LEU A 53 -1.99 1.72 -19.37
CA LEU A 53 -3.28 1.65 -18.66
C LEU A 53 -3.34 2.67 -17.54
N ILE A 54 -2.23 2.89 -16.83
CA ILE A 54 -2.13 3.93 -15.81
C ILE A 54 -2.21 5.33 -16.44
N TRP A 55 -1.55 5.53 -17.58
CA TRP A 55 -1.57 6.78 -18.33
C TRP A 55 -3.00 7.20 -18.66
N ASP A 56 -3.85 6.24 -19.07
CA ASP A 56 -5.25 6.49 -19.39
C ASP A 56 -6.06 7.03 -18.19
N THR A 57 -5.61 6.81 -16.95
CA THR A 57 -6.27 7.34 -15.74
C THR A 57 -5.88 8.77 -15.38
N VAL A 58 -4.74 9.27 -15.90
CA VAL A 58 -4.17 10.58 -15.50
C VAL A 58 -4.04 11.58 -16.65
N LYS A 59 -3.99 11.12 -17.90
CA LYS A 59 -3.70 11.96 -19.08
C LYS A 59 -4.68 13.11 -19.30
N ASP A 60 -5.94 12.89 -18.94
CA ASP A 60 -7.05 13.80 -19.18
C ASP A 60 -7.46 14.59 -17.92
N LEU A 61 -6.58 14.65 -16.90
CA LEU A 61 -6.83 15.50 -15.73
C LEU A 61 -6.97 16.97 -16.15
N PRO A 62 -8.00 17.69 -15.65
CA PRO A 62 -8.23 19.09 -16.02
C PRO A 62 -7.13 19.99 -15.45
N GLU A 63 -7.05 21.24 -15.93
CA GLU A 63 -6.02 22.20 -15.51
C GLU A 63 -5.99 22.47 -14.01
N ASN A 64 -7.17 22.53 -13.38
CA ASN A 64 -7.32 22.64 -11.93
C ASN A 64 -8.15 21.45 -11.45
N PRO A 65 -7.54 20.29 -11.19
CA PRO A 65 -8.26 19.13 -10.72
C PRO A 65 -8.85 19.41 -9.34
N GLN A 66 -10.07 18.92 -9.11
CA GLN A 66 -10.80 19.08 -7.86
C GLN A 66 -11.32 17.71 -7.40
N LEU A 67 -11.11 17.38 -6.13
CA LEU A 67 -11.77 16.24 -5.51
C LEU A 67 -13.20 16.60 -5.12
N SER A 68 -14.09 15.59 -5.14
CA SER A 68 -15.42 15.76 -4.57
C SER A 68 -15.31 15.99 -3.07
N PRO A 69 -16.01 16.98 -2.49
CA PRO A 69 -16.08 17.14 -1.04
C PRO A 69 -17.02 16.13 -0.38
N ASP A 70 -17.82 15.40 -1.18
CA ASP A 70 -18.84 14.46 -0.72
C ASP A 70 -18.24 13.09 -0.39
N LEU A 71 -18.45 12.63 0.85
CA LEU A 71 -17.93 11.35 1.36
C LEU A 71 -18.42 10.15 0.54
N THR A 72 -19.66 10.16 0.06
CA THR A 72 -20.18 9.06 -0.76
C THR A 72 -19.40 8.93 -2.07
N SER A 73 -19.19 10.05 -2.77
CA SER A 73 -18.39 10.11 -3.99
C SER A 73 -16.93 9.70 -3.73
N LEU A 74 -16.35 10.14 -2.60
CA LEU A 74 -14.99 9.78 -2.22
C LEU A 74 -14.85 8.27 -1.97
N ARG A 75 -15.82 7.65 -1.29
CA ARG A 75 -15.85 6.19 -1.06
C ARG A 75 -16.03 5.40 -2.35
N GLN A 76 -16.95 5.81 -3.22
CA GLN A 76 -17.12 5.18 -4.53
C GLN A 76 -15.82 5.23 -5.35
N GLY A 77 -15.08 6.34 -5.28
CA GLY A 77 -13.76 6.47 -5.89
C GLY A 77 -12.66 5.56 -5.33
N THR A 78 -12.89 4.88 -4.20
CA THR A 78 -11.94 3.90 -3.63
C THR A 78 -12.22 2.46 -4.05
N GLU A 79 -13.42 2.16 -4.56
CA GLU A 79 -13.79 0.82 -5.02
C GLU A 79 -13.04 0.45 -6.30
N THR A 80 -12.60 -0.80 -6.41
CA THR A 80 -11.87 -1.27 -7.59
C THR A 80 -12.37 -2.61 -8.09
N SER A 81 -12.53 -2.71 -9.41
CA SER A 81 -12.91 -3.95 -10.09
C SER A 81 -12.01 -4.24 -11.31
N GLY A 82 -12.19 -5.42 -11.94
CA GLY A 82 -11.50 -5.78 -13.19
C GLY A 82 -10.17 -6.52 -13.03
N GLN A 83 -9.72 -6.76 -11.81
CA GLN A 83 -8.49 -7.51 -11.53
C GLN A 83 -8.60 -8.98 -11.97
N ARG A 84 -7.48 -9.59 -12.35
CA ARG A 84 -7.41 -10.99 -12.79
C ARG A 84 -6.77 -11.88 -11.75
N ASP A 85 -7.43 -12.99 -11.42
CA ASP A 85 -6.86 -14.00 -10.53
C ASP A 85 -5.59 -14.60 -11.14
N LEU A 86 -4.49 -14.40 -10.43
CA LEU A 86 -3.16 -14.89 -10.78
C LEU A 86 -2.83 -16.22 -10.12
N THR A 87 -3.71 -16.73 -9.25
CA THR A 87 -3.46 -17.98 -8.53
C THR A 87 -3.50 -19.19 -9.45
N THR A 88 -2.58 -20.13 -9.22
CA THR A 88 -2.43 -21.35 -10.02
C THR A 88 -2.82 -22.61 -9.25
N VAL A 89 -3.06 -22.48 -7.94
CA VAL A 89 -3.45 -23.59 -7.06
C VAL A 89 -4.77 -23.30 -6.33
N PRO A 90 -5.47 -24.34 -5.83
CA PRO A 90 -6.68 -24.15 -5.05
C PRO A 90 -6.43 -23.34 -3.77
N MET A 91 -7.15 -22.22 -3.65
CA MET A 91 -7.12 -21.34 -2.49
C MET A 91 -8.33 -21.55 -1.58
N LYS A 92 -8.11 -21.47 -0.27
CA LYS A 92 -9.15 -21.39 0.74
C LYS A 92 -9.34 -19.94 1.15
N VAL A 93 -10.55 -19.42 0.98
CA VAL A 93 -10.96 -18.10 1.45
C VAL A 93 -12.08 -18.27 2.48
N GLN A 94 -11.93 -17.64 3.65
CA GLN A 94 -12.88 -17.75 4.75
C GLN A 94 -13.06 -16.42 5.45
N MET A 95 -14.30 -15.96 5.58
CA MET A 95 -14.61 -14.88 6.50
C MET A 95 -14.46 -15.38 7.93
N ARG A 96 -13.74 -14.62 8.75
CA ARG A 96 -13.55 -14.85 10.18
C ARG A 96 -13.99 -13.62 10.94
N GLN A 97 -14.66 -13.86 12.07
CA GLN A 97 -14.90 -12.84 13.07
C GLN A 97 -13.87 -13.01 14.18
N ILE A 98 -13.02 -12.02 14.35
CA ILE A 98 -12.01 -11.92 15.40
C ILE A 98 -12.64 -11.16 16.56
N VAL A 99 -12.49 -11.68 17.77
CA VAL A 99 -13.03 -11.10 19.00
C VAL A 99 -11.91 -11.09 20.04
N ALA A 100 -11.32 -9.92 20.20
CA ALA A 100 -10.19 -9.67 21.09
C ALA A 100 -10.22 -8.21 21.52
N MET A 101 -9.65 -7.91 22.70
CA MET A 101 -9.53 -6.53 23.21
C MET A 101 -10.85 -5.73 23.20
N ASN A 102 -12.00 -6.39 23.45
CA ASN A 102 -13.35 -5.83 23.35
C ASN A 102 -13.73 -5.27 21.97
N ARG A 103 -13.07 -5.75 20.91
CA ARG A 103 -13.35 -5.40 19.52
C ARG A 103 -13.84 -6.62 18.76
N ARG A 104 -14.66 -6.39 17.75
CA ARG A 104 -15.19 -7.42 16.86
C ARG A 104 -14.84 -7.05 15.43
N VAL A 105 -13.81 -7.69 14.90
CA VAL A 105 -13.20 -7.33 13.62
C VAL A 105 -13.43 -8.44 12.61
N ARG A 106 -13.94 -8.10 11.44
CA ARG A 106 -14.02 -9.04 10.33
C ARG A 106 -12.65 -9.14 9.67
N ALA A 107 -12.22 -10.35 9.34
CA ALA A 107 -11.03 -10.58 8.54
C ALA A 107 -11.28 -11.70 7.53
N ILE A 108 -10.80 -11.52 6.30
CA ILE A 108 -10.80 -12.56 5.28
C ILE A 108 -9.50 -13.34 5.42
N ARG A 109 -9.62 -14.60 5.86
CA ARG A 109 -8.50 -15.54 5.95
C ARG A 109 -8.29 -16.25 4.62
N ILE A 110 -7.10 -16.15 4.07
CA ILE A 110 -6.75 -16.64 2.74
C ILE A 110 -5.49 -17.50 2.86
N ALA A 111 -5.51 -18.71 2.30
CA ALA A 111 -4.34 -19.59 2.28
C ALA A 111 -4.48 -20.63 1.16
N ARG A 112 -3.37 -21.19 0.70
CA ARG A 112 -3.41 -22.40 -0.14
C ARG A 112 -4.04 -23.56 0.63
N MET A 113 -4.75 -24.45 -0.06
CA MET A 113 -5.37 -25.62 0.57
C MET A 113 -4.37 -26.56 1.27
N ASP A 114 -3.11 -26.59 0.82
CA ASP A 114 -2.02 -27.37 1.40
C ASP A 114 -1.17 -26.60 2.43
N HIS A 115 -1.44 -25.32 2.66
CA HIS A 115 -0.74 -24.46 3.63
C HIS A 115 -1.70 -23.85 4.67
N LEU A 116 -2.83 -24.50 4.94
CA LEU A 116 -3.82 -24.00 5.92
C LEU A 116 -3.27 -23.87 7.34
N GLY A 117 -2.21 -24.61 7.68
CA GLY A 117 -1.55 -24.59 8.99
C GLY A 117 -0.21 -23.85 9.00
N SER A 118 0.09 -23.02 7.99
CA SER A 118 1.35 -22.26 7.96
C SER A 118 1.46 -21.37 9.20
N ASP A 119 2.65 -21.36 9.79
CA ASP A 119 3.01 -20.49 10.91
C ASP A 119 3.36 -19.07 10.45
N GLN A 120 3.64 -18.90 9.15
CA GLN A 120 3.88 -17.62 8.50
C GLN A 120 2.53 -16.95 8.21
N VAL A 121 2.31 -15.81 8.85
CA VAL A 121 1.07 -15.03 8.77
C VAL A 121 1.38 -13.63 8.28
N LEU A 122 0.62 -13.18 7.28
CA LEU A 122 0.60 -11.78 6.84
C LEU A 122 -0.72 -11.15 7.28
N VAL A 123 -0.68 -10.14 8.15
CA VAL A 123 -1.85 -9.32 8.48
C VAL A 123 -1.85 -8.11 7.55
N TYR A 124 -2.87 -7.99 6.71
CA TYR A 124 -2.95 -6.99 5.65
C TYR A 124 -4.06 -5.96 5.94
N PHE A 125 -3.73 -4.68 5.72
CA PHE A 125 -4.64 -3.55 5.86
C PHE A 125 -4.78 -2.84 4.51
N HIS A 126 -5.99 -2.83 3.94
CA HIS A 126 -6.25 -2.20 2.65
C HIS A 126 -6.12 -0.67 2.71
N GLY A 127 -5.77 -0.05 1.58
CA GLY A 127 -5.83 1.39 1.38
C GLY A 127 -7.26 1.91 1.26
N GLY A 128 -7.40 3.19 0.91
CA GLY A 128 -8.71 3.87 0.81
C GLY A 128 -8.80 5.13 1.66
N ALA A 129 -7.67 5.81 1.89
CA ALA A 129 -7.63 7.14 2.51
C ALA A 129 -8.32 7.19 3.89
N TYR A 130 -8.25 6.09 4.66
CA TYR A 130 -8.86 5.87 5.98
C TYR A 130 -10.40 5.88 6.04
N TYR A 131 -11.07 6.49 5.06
CA TYR A 131 -12.52 6.61 5.03
C TYR A 131 -13.20 5.63 4.06
N GLY A 132 -12.45 4.91 3.23
CA GLY A 132 -12.95 4.02 2.19
C GLY A 132 -12.06 2.78 1.98
N GLY A 133 -12.32 2.10 0.87
CA GLY A 133 -11.73 0.79 0.55
C GLY A 133 -12.35 -0.36 1.36
N THR A 134 -12.10 -1.57 0.88
CA THR A 134 -12.54 -2.82 1.50
C THR A 134 -11.47 -3.92 1.35
N PRO A 135 -11.49 -4.97 2.19
CA PRO A 135 -10.63 -6.13 1.96
C PRO A 135 -10.95 -6.85 0.63
N GLU A 136 -12.16 -6.72 0.10
CA GLU A 136 -12.54 -7.24 -1.22
C GLU A 136 -11.75 -6.60 -2.38
N ASP A 137 -11.47 -5.29 -2.31
CA ASP A 137 -10.80 -4.55 -3.41
C ASP A 137 -9.40 -5.10 -3.73
N VAL A 138 -8.72 -5.62 -2.70
CA VAL A 138 -7.36 -6.19 -2.80
C VAL A 138 -7.36 -7.73 -2.79
N MET A 139 -8.52 -8.38 -2.84
CA MET A 139 -8.67 -9.82 -2.68
C MET A 139 -7.80 -10.61 -3.68
N THR A 140 -7.81 -10.22 -4.95
CA THR A 140 -7.01 -10.85 -6.01
C THR A 140 -5.51 -10.79 -5.71
N ALA A 141 -5.01 -9.64 -5.25
CA ALA A 141 -3.61 -9.45 -4.86
C ALA A 141 -3.24 -10.31 -3.64
N MET A 142 -4.12 -10.36 -2.63
CA MET A 142 -3.88 -11.11 -1.40
C MET A 142 -3.91 -12.62 -1.61
N ARG A 143 -4.77 -13.12 -2.51
CA ARG A 143 -4.73 -14.51 -2.98
C ARG A 143 -3.38 -14.85 -3.61
N TYR A 144 -2.90 -13.98 -4.49
CA TYR A 144 -1.64 -14.20 -5.16
C TYR A 144 -0.47 -14.17 -4.17
N LEU A 145 -0.41 -13.21 -3.25
CA LEU A 145 0.61 -13.16 -2.19
C LEU A 145 0.58 -14.42 -1.31
N ALA A 146 -0.59 -14.85 -0.85
CA ALA A 146 -0.73 -16.07 -0.05
C ALA A 146 -0.18 -17.30 -0.78
N GLU A 147 -0.42 -17.41 -2.10
CA GLU A 147 0.14 -18.48 -2.91
C GLU A 147 1.66 -18.39 -3.02
N GLN A 148 2.19 -17.24 -3.43
CA GLN A 148 3.62 -17.09 -3.73
C GLN A 148 4.49 -17.14 -2.47
N ALA A 149 3.99 -16.62 -1.34
CA ALA A 149 4.72 -16.62 -0.07
C ALA A 149 4.50 -17.90 0.76
N ASN A 150 3.56 -18.78 0.39
CA ASN A 150 3.16 -19.95 1.21
C ASN A 150 2.71 -19.58 2.64
N CYS A 151 2.12 -18.41 2.80
CA CYS A 151 1.66 -17.88 4.08
C CYS A 151 0.13 -17.91 4.20
N VAL A 152 -0.37 -17.69 5.42
CA VAL A 152 -1.78 -17.37 5.66
C VAL A 152 -1.94 -15.86 5.71
N VAL A 153 -2.76 -15.30 4.82
CA VAL A 153 -3.11 -13.87 4.85
C VAL A 153 -4.38 -13.67 5.67
N TYR A 154 -4.36 -12.69 6.57
CA TYR A 154 -5.53 -12.14 7.25
C TYR A 154 -5.75 -10.72 6.73
N ASN A 155 -6.68 -10.57 5.78
CA ASN A 155 -7.03 -9.29 5.19
C ASN A 155 -8.12 -8.63 6.04
N VAL A 156 -7.78 -7.54 6.72
CA VAL A 156 -8.55 -6.97 7.83
C VAL A 156 -9.58 -5.97 7.32
N ASP A 157 -10.82 -6.14 7.74
CA ASP A 157 -11.93 -5.19 7.54
C ASP A 157 -11.99 -4.23 8.73
N TYR A 158 -11.08 -3.27 8.75
CA TYR A 158 -10.88 -2.36 9.88
C TYR A 158 -11.89 -1.21 9.88
N ALA A 159 -12.04 -0.55 11.02
CA ALA A 159 -12.89 0.63 11.19
C ALA A 159 -12.53 1.79 10.24
N LEU A 160 -13.53 2.30 9.52
CA LEU A 160 -13.39 3.45 8.63
C LEU A 160 -13.84 4.76 9.28
N ALA A 161 -13.15 5.83 8.93
CA ALA A 161 -13.55 7.19 9.24
C ALA A 161 -14.68 7.69 8.31
N PRO A 162 -15.49 8.68 8.74
CA PRO A 162 -15.49 9.33 10.05
C PRO A 162 -16.29 8.60 11.13
N GLU A 163 -17.03 7.54 10.80
CA GLU A 163 -17.90 6.83 11.75
C GLU A 163 -17.11 6.18 12.89
N GLN A 164 -15.91 5.69 12.58
CA GLN A 164 -14.96 5.16 13.54
C GLN A 164 -13.56 5.72 13.23
N PRO A 165 -13.28 6.96 13.66
CA PRO A 165 -12.06 7.67 13.30
C PRO A 165 -10.86 7.16 14.12
N TYR A 166 -9.71 7.81 13.97
CA TYR A 166 -8.53 7.53 14.79
C TYR A 166 -8.87 7.44 16.30
N PRO A 167 -8.39 6.42 17.04
CA PRO A 167 -7.47 5.36 16.64
C PRO A 167 -8.14 4.02 16.28
N ALA A 168 -9.43 4.00 15.89
CA ALA A 168 -10.21 2.76 15.80
C ALA A 168 -9.61 1.69 14.86
N ALA A 169 -9.16 2.06 13.66
CA ALA A 169 -8.53 1.15 12.71
C ALA A 169 -7.27 0.47 13.27
N ILE A 170 -6.45 1.23 14.00
CA ILE A 170 -5.22 0.73 14.64
C ILE A 170 -5.60 -0.26 15.74
N LEU A 171 -6.62 0.06 16.54
CA LEU A 171 -7.08 -0.84 17.60
C LEU A 171 -7.70 -2.12 17.05
N ASP A 172 -8.38 -2.08 15.90
CA ASP A 172 -8.87 -3.28 15.21
C ASP A 172 -7.70 -4.18 14.76
N GLY A 173 -6.67 -3.60 14.15
CA GLY A 173 -5.47 -4.34 13.76
C GLY A 173 -4.75 -4.95 14.95
N LEU A 174 -4.63 -4.22 16.05
CA LEU A 174 -4.03 -4.71 17.29
C LEU A 174 -4.81 -5.90 17.87
N ALA A 175 -6.14 -5.84 17.87
CA ALA A 175 -7.00 -6.95 18.32
C ALA A 175 -6.84 -8.19 17.43
N VAL A 176 -6.70 -8.01 16.11
CA VAL A 176 -6.39 -9.11 15.19
C VAL A 176 -5.06 -9.76 15.55
N ILE A 177 -4.00 -8.98 15.73
CA ILE A 177 -2.67 -9.53 16.05
C ILE A 177 -2.65 -10.19 17.43
N GLU A 178 -3.28 -9.59 18.45
CA GLU A 178 -3.37 -10.17 19.80
C GLU A 178 -4.01 -11.57 19.79
N GLN A 179 -5.07 -11.77 18.99
CA GLN A 179 -5.70 -13.08 18.86
C GLN A 179 -4.82 -14.12 18.13
N LEU A 180 -3.93 -13.65 17.23
CA LEU A 180 -3.09 -14.50 16.38
C LEU A 180 -1.74 -14.84 17.01
N ALA A 181 -1.14 -13.91 17.76
CA ALA A 181 0.20 -14.03 18.34
C ALA A 181 0.44 -15.31 19.18
N PRO A 182 -0.52 -15.82 19.97
CA PRO A 182 -0.33 -17.07 20.70
C PRO A 182 -0.25 -18.33 19.82
N LYS A 183 -0.65 -18.24 18.55
CA LYS A 183 -0.75 -19.38 17.62
C LYS A 183 0.26 -19.32 16.47
N HIS A 184 0.87 -18.16 16.28
CA HIS A 184 1.72 -17.87 15.13
C HIS A 184 3.01 -17.19 15.58
N SER A 185 4.16 -17.80 15.28
CA SER A 185 5.46 -17.23 15.68
C SER A 185 6.07 -16.31 14.61
N GLN A 186 5.51 -16.30 13.39
CA GLN A 186 6.00 -15.52 12.25
C GLN A 186 4.90 -14.60 11.71
N ILE A 187 4.63 -13.51 12.42
CA ILE A 187 3.65 -12.49 12.03
C ILE A 187 4.35 -11.33 11.33
N SER A 188 4.00 -11.11 10.08
CA SER A 188 4.35 -9.92 9.30
C SER A 188 3.13 -9.04 9.13
N VAL A 189 3.35 -7.73 9.00
CA VAL A 189 2.29 -6.77 8.70
C VAL A 189 2.50 -6.16 7.32
N SER A 190 1.40 -5.85 6.66
CA SER A 190 1.41 -5.26 5.35
C SER A 190 0.19 -4.38 5.15
N GLY A 191 0.28 -3.51 4.18
CA GLY A 191 -0.85 -2.72 3.74
C GLY A 191 -0.46 -1.86 2.56
N ASP A 192 -1.46 -1.18 2.01
CA ASP A 192 -1.26 -0.24 0.93
C ASP A 192 -1.76 1.16 1.30
N SER A 193 -1.07 2.21 0.84
CA SER A 193 -1.46 3.60 1.08
C SER A 193 -1.71 3.88 2.58
N ALA A 194 -2.91 4.36 2.94
CA ALA A 194 -3.37 4.56 4.32
C ALA A 194 -3.32 3.29 5.19
N GLY A 195 -3.62 2.12 4.61
CA GLY A 195 -3.53 0.83 5.29
C GLY A 195 -2.11 0.48 5.72
N ALA A 196 -1.11 0.86 4.93
CA ALA A 196 0.29 0.69 5.30
C ALA A 196 0.68 1.55 6.53
N SER A 197 0.11 2.76 6.64
CA SER A 197 0.26 3.61 7.83
C SER A 197 -0.33 2.95 9.08
N ILE A 198 -1.54 2.38 8.94
CA ILE A 198 -2.20 1.61 10.01
C ILE A 198 -1.33 0.41 10.41
N ALA A 199 -0.77 -0.34 9.45
CA ALA A 199 0.10 -1.49 9.72
C ALA A 199 1.33 -1.11 10.56
N LEU A 200 1.97 0.03 10.24
CA LEU A 200 3.11 0.56 11.00
C LEU A 200 2.70 1.00 12.41
N ALA A 201 1.56 1.67 12.57
CA ALA A 201 1.05 2.07 13.89
C ALA A 201 0.68 0.86 14.76
N VAL A 202 0.09 -0.18 14.17
CA VAL A 202 -0.18 -1.46 14.84
C VAL A 202 1.13 -2.11 15.31
N SER A 203 2.16 -2.16 14.45
CA SER A 203 3.47 -2.71 14.80
C SER A 203 4.11 -2.00 16.01
N GLN A 204 4.04 -0.66 16.03
CA GLN A 204 4.50 0.14 17.18
C GLN A 204 3.78 -0.29 18.48
N LEU A 205 2.45 -0.42 18.45
CA LEU A 205 1.68 -0.84 19.62
C LEU A 205 1.96 -2.29 20.03
N CYS A 206 2.13 -3.21 19.08
CA CYS A 206 2.49 -4.61 19.37
C CYS A 206 3.78 -4.68 20.19
N ARG A 207 4.80 -3.90 19.80
CA ARG A 207 6.08 -3.80 20.52
C ARG A 207 5.91 -3.13 21.89
N LEU A 208 5.27 -1.96 21.93
CA LEU A 208 5.09 -1.17 23.16
C LEU A 208 4.30 -1.93 24.24
N MET A 209 3.33 -2.74 23.82
CA MET A 209 2.48 -3.51 24.73
C MET A 209 3.00 -4.93 25.00
N GLY A 210 4.10 -5.35 24.37
CA GLY A 210 4.67 -6.68 24.53
C GLY A 210 3.78 -7.81 24.01
N ILE A 211 2.97 -7.56 22.97
CA ILE A 211 2.07 -8.56 22.35
C ILE A 211 2.88 -9.54 21.49
N CYS A 212 3.67 -9.01 20.55
CA CYS A 212 4.61 -9.78 19.74
C CYS A 212 5.61 -8.83 19.06
N GLU A 213 6.71 -9.39 18.57
CA GLU A 213 7.61 -8.70 17.64
C GLU A 213 7.14 -8.97 16.21
N ILE A 214 6.95 -7.92 15.42
CA ILE A 214 6.60 -8.05 14.00
C ILE A 214 7.84 -8.48 13.21
N ARG A 215 7.70 -9.56 12.43
CA ARG A 215 8.78 -10.18 11.66
C ARG A 215 9.24 -9.34 10.47
N SER A 216 8.29 -8.78 9.72
CA SER A 216 8.57 -7.93 8.57
C SER A 216 7.42 -6.98 8.27
N HIS A 217 7.76 -5.87 7.60
CA HIS A 217 6.84 -4.84 7.15
C HIS A 217 6.87 -4.77 5.63
N ILE A 218 5.77 -5.12 4.95
CA ILE A 218 5.69 -5.10 3.49
C ILE A 218 4.70 -4.00 3.08
N LEU A 219 5.20 -2.85 2.66
CA LEU A 219 4.41 -1.63 2.49
C LEU A 219 4.28 -1.29 1.00
N PHE A 220 3.05 -1.27 0.51
CA PHE A 220 2.76 -0.82 -0.85
C PHE A 220 2.42 0.67 -0.81
N TYR A 221 3.27 1.50 -1.43
CA TYR A 221 3.08 2.95 -1.58
C TYR A 221 2.51 3.64 -0.33
N PRO A 222 3.19 3.54 0.83
CA PRO A 222 2.62 3.95 2.10
C PRO A 222 2.43 5.46 2.19
N THR A 223 1.36 5.87 2.88
CA THR A 223 1.26 7.22 3.44
C THR A 223 1.96 7.20 4.81
N LEU A 224 2.90 8.10 5.05
CA LEU A 224 3.79 8.07 6.24
C LEU A 224 3.71 9.34 7.08
N ILE A 225 3.18 10.43 6.49
CA ILE A 225 2.97 11.73 7.12
C ILE A 225 1.50 12.12 6.90
N GLN A 226 0.82 12.53 7.96
CA GLN A 226 -0.50 13.17 7.89
C GLN A 226 -0.35 14.68 7.99
N GLY A 227 -1.17 15.44 7.25
CA GLY A 227 -1.09 16.89 7.20
C GLY A 227 0.27 17.40 6.70
N SER A 228 0.67 16.92 5.52
CA SER A 228 2.00 17.22 4.97
C SER A 228 2.20 18.71 4.67
N ASP A 229 3.46 19.14 4.67
CA ASP A 229 3.86 20.42 4.06
C ASP A 229 3.96 20.24 2.54
N HIS A 230 2.90 20.63 1.81
CA HIS A 230 2.80 20.48 0.35
C HIS A 230 3.76 21.39 -0.43
N GLU A 231 4.24 22.48 0.19
CA GLU A 231 5.29 23.33 -0.39
C GLU A 231 6.70 22.80 -0.08
N GLY A 232 6.78 21.74 0.73
CA GLY A 232 8.01 21.15 1.22
C GLY A 232 8.68 20.19 0.24
N PRO A 233 9.92 19.76 0.55
CA PRO A 233 10.73 18.95 -0.36
C PRO A 233 10.20 17.55 -0.62
N LEU A 234 9.26 17.05 0.19
CA LEU A 234 8.66 15.71 0.08
C LEU A 234 7.43 15.69 -0.85
N TRP A 235 6.97 16.86 -1.32
CA TRP A 235 5.88 17.01 -2.29
C TRP A 235 6.34 17.65 -3.61
N ASP A 236 7.65 17.94 -3.73
CA ASP A 236 8.25 18.57 -4.90
C ASP A 236 8.30 17.62 -6.11
N ASP A 237 7.27 17.69 -6.95
CA ASP A 237 7.11 16.88 -8.17
C ASP A 237 8.18 17.17 -9.25
N THR A 238 8.89 18.29 -9.15
CA THR A 238 9.96 18.65 -10.09
C THR A 238 11.15 17.71 -9.97
N LYS A 239 11.32 17.07 -8.81
CA LYS A 239 12.33 16.04 -8.55
C LYS A 239 12.02 14.70 -9.23
N ILE A 240 10.79 14.51 -9.71
CA ILE A 240 10.38 13.26 -10.35
C ILE A 240 10.70 13.32 -11.85
N PRO A 241 11.61 12.49 -12.38
CA PRO A 241 11.89 12.49 -13.82
C PRO A 241 10.70 11.91 -14.59
N VAL A 242 10.21 12.66 -15.59
CA VAL A 242 9.18 12.22 -16.54
C VAL A 242 9.43 12.88 -17.89
N VAL A 243 9.04 12.23 -18.98
CA VAL A 243 9.10 12.83 -20.31
C VAL A 243 8.26 14.12 -20.38
N ALA A 244 8.74 15.08 -21.18
CA ALA A 244 8.12 16.41 -21.27
C ALA A 244 6.63 16.37 -21.63
N SER A 245 6.20 15.43 -22.49
CA SER A 245 4.81 15.27 -22.90
C SER A 245 3.86 14.81 -21.79
N GLN A 246 4.36 14.24 -20.70
CA GLN A 246 3.56 13.74 -19.57
C GLN A 246 3.73 14.57 -18.30
N ARG A 247 4.63 15.58 -18.30
CA ARG A 247 4.93 16.44 -17.15
C ARG A 247 3.70 17.14 -16.58
N THR A 248 2.88 17.74 -17.44
CA THR A 248 1.67 18.46 -17.00
C THR A 248 0.66 17.54 -16.31
N ALA A 249 0.51 16.30 -16.79
CA ALA A 249 -0.40 15.33 -16.18
C ALA A 249 0.11 14.85 -14.82
N LEU A 250 1.43 14.62 -14.67
CA LEU A 250 2.05 14.31 -13.38
C LEU A 250 1.80 15.45 -12.37
N HIS A 251 2.02 16.70 -12.77
CA HIS A 251 1.82 17.84 -11.88
C HIS A 251 0.37 17.96 -11.40
N ARG A 252 -0.61 17.80 -12.31
CA ARG A 252 -2.04 17.77 -11.96
C ARG A 252 -2.39 16.60 -11.06
N PHE A 253 -1.71 15.46 -11.21
CA PHE A 253 -1.90 14.31 -10.34
C PHE A 253 -1.41 14.62 -8.92
N TYR A 254 -0.28 15.31 -8.76
CA TYR A 254 0.22 15.78 -7.46
C TYR A 254 -0.77 16.75 -6.80
N GLN A 255 -1.27 17.75 -7.53
CA GLN A 255 -2.29 18.69 -7.01
C GLN A 255 -3.57 18.00 -6.52
N LEU A 256 -3.97 16.88 -7.15
CA LEU A 256 -5.11 16.08 -6.69
C LEU A 256 -4.78 15.37 -5.37
N PHE A 257 -3.55 14.89 -5.22
CA PHE A 257 -3.11 14.17 -4.02
C PHE A 257 -2.82 15.09 -2.83
N GLU A 258 -2.43 16.35 -3.05
CA GLU A 258 -2.35 17.37 -1.99
C GLU A 258 -3.73 17.61 -1.36
N GLN A 259 -4.77 17.72 -2.21
CA GLN A 259 -6.15 17.80 -1.76
C GLN A 259 -6.57 16.52 -1.03
N LEU A 260 -6.21 15.35 -1.57
CA LEU A 260 -6.51 14.06 -0.94
C LEU A 260 -5.87 13.96 0.45
N ASP A 261 -4.60 14.33 0.59
CA ASP A 261 -3.85 14.29 1.84
C ASP A 261 -4.53 15.12 2.93
N THR A 262 -5.00 16.32 2.55
CA THR A 262 -5.76 17.20 3.44
C THR A 262 -7.10 16.56 3.85
N ILE A 263 -7.89 16.12 2.88
CA ILE A 263 -9.23 15.55 3.10
C ILE A 263 -9.17 14.26 3.92
N MET A 264 -8.24 13.36 3.57
CA MET A 264 -8.09 12.08 4.25
C MET A 264 -7.63 12.26 5.70
N SER A 265 -6.70 13.19 5.95
CA SER A 265 -6.25 13.52 7.31
C SER A 265 -7.41 14.07 8.15
N ASP A 266 -8.20 14.97 7.58
CA ASP A 266 -9.33 15.63 8.25
C ASP A 266 -10.45 14.63 8.62
N TYR A 267 -10.84 13.75 7.68
CA TYR A 267 -11.77 12.66 7.99
C TYR A 267 -11.20 11.70 9.03
N TYR A 268 -9.94 11.28 8.89
CA TYR A 268 -9.32 10.32 9.81
C TYR A 268 -9.29 10.86 11.24
N MET A 269 -9.07 12.16 11.41
CA MET A 269 -9.10 12.86 12.70
C MET A 269 -10.51 13.27 13.14
N ASN A 270 -11.54 13.04 12.33
CA ASN A 270 -12.92 13.48 12.56
C ASN A 270 -13.01 14.97 12.91
N HIS A 271 -12.27 15.79 12.16
CA HIS A 271 -12.20 17.25 12.33
C HIS A 271 -11.75 17.69 13.75
N GLN A 272 -11.08 16.81 14.50
CA GLN A 272 -10.53 17.13 15.81
C GLN A 272 -9.09 17.63 15.69
N PRO A 273 -8.66 18.55 16.57
CA PRO A 273 -7.32 19.15 16.52
C PRO A 273 -6.27 18.21 17.15
N TYR A 274 -6.15 16.99 16.65
CA TYR A 274 -5.08 16.08 17.05
C TYR A 274 -3.73 16.60 16.59
N ASP A 275 -2.69 16.27 17.36
CA ASP A 275 -1.31 16.47 16.93
C ASP A 275 -0.95 15.45 15.84
N LEU A 276 -0.98 15.88 14.59
CA LEU A 276 -0.65 15.03 13.43
C LEU A 276 0.81 14.55 13.45
N THR A 277 1.67 15.14 14.27
CA THR A 277 3.07 14.72 14.43
C THR A 277 3.23 13.49 15.34
N ALA A 278 2.16 13.03 15.98
CA ALA A 278 2.19 11.82 16.80
C ALA A 278 2.65 10.60 15.97
N PRO A 279 3.62 9.78 16.44
CA PRO A 279 4.15 8.63 15.70
C PRO A 279 3.14 7.56 15.25
N LEU A 280 2.00 7.46 15.94
CA LEU A 280 0.90 6.55 15.56
C LEU A 280 0.01 7.10 14.43
N ILE A 281 0.07 8.41 14.19
CA ILE A 281 -0.66 9.10 13.11
C ILE A 281 0.27 9.28 11.91
N SER A 282 1.51 9.71 12.16
CA SER A 282 2.57 9.88 11.16
C SER A 282 3.76 8.96 11.46
N PRO A 283 3.75 7.70 10.99
CA PRO A 283 4.83 6.74 11.24
C PRO A 283 6.22 7.21 10.82
N PHE A 284 6.32 8.18 9.89
CA PHE A 284 7.58 8.83 9.53
C PHE A 284 8.36 9.39 10.73
N LEU A 285 7.62 9.82 11.77
CA LEU A 285 8.16 10.48 12.97
C LEU A 285 8.39 9.50 14.13
N ALA A 286 8.11 8.22 13.95
CA ALA A 286 8.45 7.19 14.93
C ALA A 286 9.96 6.93 14.99
N ASP A 287 10.40 6.23 16.04
CA ASP A 287 11.74 5.67 16.11
C ASP A 287 11.91 4.60 15.01
N PRO A 288 12.78 4.83 14.00
CA PRO A 288 12.95 3.89 12.90
C PRO A 288 13.48 2.52 13.34
N ALA A 289 14.13 2.42 14.51
CA ALA A 289 14.65 1.14 15.04
C ALA A 289 13.55 0.13 15.42
N ILE A 290 12.29 0.57 15.46
CA ILE A 290 11.13 -0.30 15.69
C ILE A 290 10.78 -1.10 14.43
N PHE A 291 11.04 -0.54 13.24
CA PHE A 291 10.60 -1.11 11.96
C PHE A 291 11.67 -2.00 11.32
N LYS A 292 11.90 -3.16 11.92
CA LYS A 292 12.83 -4.17 11.37
C LYS A 292 12.27 -4.83 10.12
N ASN A 293 13.17 -5.27 9.24
CA ASN A 293 12.89 -5.96 7.99
C ASN A 293 11.76 -5.28 7.20
N THR A 294 12.02 -4.04 6.81
CA THR A 294 11.02 -3.17 6.18
C THR A 294 11.25 -3.09 4.68
N SER A 295 10.19 -3.30 3.92
CA SER A 295 10.20 -3.27 2.47
C SER A 295 9.15 -2.30 1.96
N ILE A 296 9.55 -1.34 1.13
CA ILE A 296 8.62 -0.44 0.41
C ILE A 296 8.60 -0.79 -1.07
N LEU A 297 7.39 -0.92 -1.63
CA LEU A 297 7.13 -1.04 -3.05
C LEU A 297 6.32 0.18 -3.51
N ILE A 298 6.89 1.02 -4.36
CA ILE A 298 6.32 2.33 -4.73
C ILE A 298 6.33 2.52 -6.25
N GLY A 299 5.33 3.21 -6.78
CA GLY A 299 5.34 3.66 -8.17
C GLY A 299 6.30 4.83 -8.39
N GLU A 300 6.92 4.90 -9.56
CA GLU A 300 7.81 5.99 -9.95
C GLU A 300 7.15 7.37 -9.86
N PHE A 301 5.86 7.44 -10.19
CA PHE A 301 5.06 8.66 -10.26
C PHE A 301 4.09 8.82 -9.07
N ASP A 302 4.34 8.11 -7.98
CA ASP A 302 3.54 8.19 -6.77
C ASP A 302 3.82 9.51 -6.01
N PRO A 303 2.79 10.30 -5.64
CA PRO A 303 2.96 11.52 -4.83
C PRO A 303 3.56 11.26 -3.45
N PHE A 304 3.38 10.07 -2.87
CA PHE A 304 3.98 9.69 -1.59
C PHE A 304 5.36 9.05 -1.73
N ARG A 305 5.96 9.09 -2.93
CA ARG A 305 7.29 8.49 -3.19
C ARG A 305 8.40 9.14 -2.40
N LEU A 306 8.49 10.46 -2.37
CA LEU A 306 9.63 11.14 -1.75
C LEU A 306 9.64 10.95 -0.22
N GLN A 307 8.47 10.94 0.43
CA GLN A 307 8.39 10.57 1.84
C GLN A 307 8.74 9.10 2.09
N SER A 308 8.41 8.20 1.15
CA SER A 308 8.79 6.79 1.22
C SER A 308 10.29 6.58 1.09
N GLU A 309 10.95 7.28 0.16
CA GLU A 309 12.41 7.29 0.01
C GLU A 309 13.10 7.79 1.30
N ALA A 310 12.63 8.92 1.84
CA ALA A 310 13.18 9.47 3.08
C ALA A 310 12.96 8.54 4.29
N PHE A 311 11.83 7.83 4.35
CA PHE A 311 11.54 6.90 5.44
C PHE A 311 12.40 5.64 5.37
N ILE A 312 12.50 5.00 4.20
CA ILE A 312 13.25 3.75 4.07
C ILE A 312 14.74 3.98 4.32
N ASP A 313 15.27 5.15 3.95
CA ASP A 313 16.65 5.56 4.29
C ASP A 313 16.86 5.64 5.81
N ARG A 314 15.89 6.22 6.55
CA ARG A 314 15.95 6.28 8.03
C ARG A 314 15.90 4.89 8.65
N VAL A 315 15.06 4.01 8.12
CA VAL A 315 14.93 2.62 8.60
C VAL A 315 16.19 1.82 8.30
N GLY A 316 16.75 1.94 7.09
CA GLY A 316 18.00 1.28 6.70
C GLY A 316 19.18 1.73 7.57
N GLN A 317 19.30 3.04 7.82
CA GLN A 317 20.36 3.57 8.70
C GLN A 317 20.25 3.07 10.15
N ALA A 318 19.03 2.81 10.63
CA ALA A 318 18.79 2.36 11.99
C ALA A 318 18.97 0.84 12.19
N ASN A 319 18.67 0.03 11.16
CA ASN A 319 18.53 -1.42 11.32
C ASN A 319 19.38 -2.28 10.37
N ASP A 320 19.94 -1.72 9.30
CA ASP A 320 20.70 -2.45 8.26
C ASP A 320 19.88 -3.56 7.54
N ASP A 321 18.55 -3.42 7.50
CA ASP A 321 17.63 -4.46 7.02
C ASP A 321 16.42 -3.93 6.21
N ALA A 322 16.67 -2.94 5.33
CA ALA A 322 15.63 -2.30 4.53
C ALA A 322 15.69 -2.68 3.03
N ASN A 323 14.51 -2.75 2.40
CA ASN A 323 14.34 -3.00 0.97
C ASN A 323 13.50 -1.89 0.32
N TYR A 324 13.94 -1.37 -0.83
CA TYR A 324 13.23 -0.33 -1.58
C TYR A 324 13.05 -0.73 -3.04
N LEU A 325 11.81 -0.84 -3.50
CA LEU A 325 11.47 -1.24 -4.85
C LEU A 325 10.67 -0.12 -5.52
N ARG A 326 11.28 0.52 -6.52
CA ARG A 326 10.61 1.53 -7.35
C ARG A 326 10.24 0.92 -8.70
N TYR A 327 8.96 0.99 -9.04
CA TYR A 327 8.43 0.49 -10.31
C TYR A 327 8.18 1.62 -11.31
N GLY A 328 8.91 1.58 -12.42
CA GLY A 328 8.80 2.57 -13.48
C GLY A 328 7.43 2.57 -14.14
N GLY A 329 6.90 3.75 -14.44
CA GLY A 329 5.61 3.91 -15.10
C GLY A 329 4.38 3.76 -14.21
N LEU A 330 4.53 3.30 -12.96
CA LEU A 330 3.41 3.15 -12.03
C LEU A 330 3.13 4.44 -11.25
N SER A 331 1.86 4.66 -10.93
CA SER A 331 1.37 5.71 -10.03
C SER A 331 0.85 5.10 -8.72
N HIS A 332 0.25 5.93 -7.87
CA HIS A 332 -0.39 5.49 -6.63
C HIS A 332 -1.51 4.48 -6.86
N ALA A 333 -1.74 3.61 -5.87
CA ALA A 333 -2.75 2.55 -5.91
C ALA A 333 -2.55 1.51 -7.03
N PHE A 334 -1.30 1.20 -7.40
CA PHE A 334 -1.04 0.29 -8.53
C PHE A 334 -1.56 -1.15 -8.32
N LEU A 335 -1.85 -1.59 -7.08
CA LEU A 335 -2.42 -2.93 -6.85
C LEU A 335 -3.80 -3.10 -7.52
N ASN A 336 -4.48 -2.00 -7.84
CA ASN A 336 -5.73 -1.98 -8.60
C ASN A 336 -5.59 -2.64 -9.99
N PHE A 337 -4.37 -2.72 -10.52
CA PHE A 337 -4.07 -3.36 -11.80
C PHE A 337 -3.53 -4.80 -11.66
N THR A 338 -3.87 -5.48 -10.55
CA THR A 338 -3.44 -6.87 -10.32
C THR A 338 -3.88 -7.81 -11.46
N GLY A 339 -2.89 -8.49 -12.04
CA GLY A 339 -3.06 -9.40 -13.18
C GLY A 339 -3.23 -8.72 -14.54
N ASN A 340 -3.20 -7.38 -14.55
CA ASN A 340 -3.41 -6.55 -15.73
C ASN A 340 -2.16 -5.78 -16.15
N VAL A 341 -1.33 -5.38 -15.19
CA VAL A 341 -0.03 -4.74 -15.44
C VAL A 341 1.11 -5.65 -14.94
N PRO A 342 2.12 -5.97 -15.78
CA PRO A 342 3.18 -6.93 -15.43
C PRO A 342 4.04 -6.47 -14.25
N ALA A 343 4.28 -5.16 -14.12
CA ALA A 343 4.99 -4.58 -12.99
C ALA A 343 4.28 -4.79 -11.65
N VAL A 344 2.95 -4.85 -11.63
CA VAL A 344 2.17 -5.14 -10.42
C VAL A 344 2.32 -6.60 -10.01
N GLN A 345 2.30 -7.52 -10.97
CA GLN A 345 2.58 -8.93 -10.68
C GLN A 345 4.01 -9.14 -10.19
N ASP A 346 5.00 -8.47 -10.80
CA ASP A 346 6.38 -8.53 -10.33
C ASP A 346 6.52 -7.94 -8.91
N ALA A 347 5.86 -6.82 -8.59
CA ALA A 347 5.81 -6.25 -7.24
C ALA A 347 5.28 -7.25 -6.22
N LEU A 348 4.16 -7.92 -6.52
CA LEU A 348 3.61 -8.95 -5.64
C LEU A 348 4.55 -10.16 -5.48
N LYS A 349 5.25 -10.58 -6.55
CA LYS A 349 6.27 -11.65 -6.45
C LYS A 349 7.45 -11.25 -5.58
N MET A 350 7.96 -10.03 -5.74
CA MET A 350 9.05 -9.51 -4.92
C MET A 350 8.62 -9.41 -3.46
N ALA A 351 7.43 -8.86 -3.20
CA ALA A 351 6.85 -8.78 -1.85
C ALA A 351 6.71 -10.17 -1.21
N ALA A 352 6.25 -11.18 -1.95
CA ALA A 352 6.13 -12.54 -1.46
C ALA A 352 7.46 -13.15 -1.01
N GLY A 353 8.58 -12.82 -1.67
CA GLY A 353 9.91 -13.28 -1.27
C GLY A 353 10.49 -12.57 -0.03
N LEU A 354 9.84 -11.51 0.44
CA LEU A 354 10.28 -10.68 1.58
C LEU A 354 9.45 -10.94 2.86
N ILE A 355 8.41 -11.78 2.75
CA ILE A 355 7.61 -12.30 3.88
C ILE A 355 8.33 -13.54 4.45
#